data_AF-A0A1G1WIY4-F1
#
_entry.id   AF-A0A1G1WIY4-F1
#
_cell.length_a   1.000
_cell.length_b   1.000
_cell.length_c   1.000
_cell.angle_alpha   90.00
_cell.angle_beta   90.00
_cell.angle_gamma   90.00
#
_symmetry.space_group_name_H-M   'P 1'
#
loop_
_entity.id
_entity.type
_entity.pdbx_description
1 polymer ?
#
loop_
_entity_poly.entity_id
_entity_poly.type
_entity_poly.pdbx_seq_one_letter_code
_entity_poly.pdbx_strand_id
1 'polypeptide(L)'
;MKKLLIISSVLAICVGVILILGGAWGIMLTNQNVAREKIVTPEDASIPNKPVRDPMTLKAQADVIRKHVLRTTNGKTFAEMPQQVAKLDASGSAVIGKDGKPEMIPNAARNIWVTATTLTTALNLGIIAYLISGLTILFGLSSIWVGVVFGALSKKY
;
A
#
# COMPACT_ATOMS: atom_id res chain seq x y z
N MET A 1 -30.23 -18.36 -32.37
CA MET A 1 -29.37 -18.55 -31.17
C MET A 1 -27.87 -18.54 -31.51
N LYS A 2 -27.41 -19.26 -32.55
CA LYS A 2 -26.00 -19.32 -32.98
C LYS A 2 -25.29 -17.96 -33.16
N LYS A 3 -25.90 -17.01 -33.88
CA LYS A 3 -25.33 -15.66 -34.08
C LYS A 3 -25.07 -14.92 -32.76
N LEU A 4 -25.97 -15.07 -31.79
CA LEU A 4 -25.88 -14.42 -30.48
C LEU A 4 -24.70 -14.99 -29.67
N LEU A 5 -24.51 -16.32 -29.69
CA LEU A 5 -23.38 -16.99 -29.02
C LEU A 5 -22.02 -16.58 -29.60
N ILE A 6 -21.92 -16.42 -30.93
CA ILE A 6 -20.67 -15.97 -31.58
C ILE A 6 -20.34 -14.53 -31.17
N ILE A 7 -21.33 -13.64 -31.18
CA ILE A 7 -21.12 -12.23 -30.77
C ILE A 7 -20.70 -12.16 -29.31
N SER A 8 -21.37 -12.90 -28.40
CA SER A 8 -21.01 -12.96 -26.99
C SER A 8 -19.61 -13.55 -26.76
N SER A 9 -19.21 -14.56 -27.55
CA SER A 9 -17.87 -15.16 -27.49
C SER A 9 -16.79 -14.14 -27.83
N VAL A 10 -16.93 -13.45 -28.97
CA VAL A 10 -15.96 -12.42 -29.40
C VAL A 10 -15.88 -11.30 -28.38
N LEU A 11 -17.04 -10.82 -27.91
CA LEU A 11 -17.08 -9.72 -26.94
C LEU A 11 -16.40 -10.10 -25.61
N ALA A 12 -16.67 -11.29 -25.07
CA ALA A 12 -16.03 -11.76 -23.85
C ALA A 12 -14.50 -11.88 -24.01
N ILE A 13 -14.02 -12.39 -25.16
CA ILE A 13 -12.58 -12.46 -25.44
C ILE A 13 -11.97 -11.06 -25.52
N CYS A 14 -12.61 -10.12 -26.24
CA CYS A 14 -12.12 -8.75 -26.35
C CYS A 14 -12.04 -8.05 -24.99
N VAL A 15 -13.10 -8.14 -24.17
CA VAL A 15 -13.11 -7.58 -22.81
C VAL A 15 -12.00 -8.22 -21.97
N GLY A 16 -11.85 -9.55 -22.04
CA GLY A 16 -10.82 -10.25 -21.30
C GLY A 16 -9.40 -9.82 -21.65
N VAL A 17 -9.10 -9.63 -22.94
CA VAL A 17 -7.80 -9.10 -23.40
C VAL A 17 -7.56 -7.69 -22.87
N ILE A 18 -8.57 -6.80 -22.94
CA ILE A 18 -8.46 -5.43 -22.42
C ILE A 18 -8.15 -5.43 -20.91
N LEU A 19 -8.84 -6.28 -20.14
CA LEU A 19 -8.62 -6.39 -18.69
C LEU A 19 -7.21 -6.90 -18.37
N ILE A 20 -6.70 -7.90 -19.10
CA ILE A 20 -5.33 -8.40 -18.89
C ILE A 20 -4.30 -7.31 -19.18
N LEU A 21 -4.44 -6.61 -20.31
CA LEU A 21 -3.54 -5.51 -20.67
C LEU A 21 -3.60 -4.37 -19.66
N GLY A 22 -4.81 -3.99 -19.22
CA GLY A 22 -5.01 -2.95 -18.22
C GLY A 22 -4.41 -3.33 -16.86
N GLY A 23 -4.60 -4.57 -16.42
CA GLY A 23 -3.99 -5.06 -15.18
C GLY A 23 -2.46 -5.15 -15.26
N ALA A 24 -1.91 -5.65 -16.37
CA ALA A 24 -0.46 -5.69 -16.59
C ALA A 24 0.16 -4.29 -16.59
N TRP A 25 -0.51 -3.32 -17.23
CA TRP A 25 -0.13 -1.91 -17.16
C TRP A 25 -0.19 -1.42 -15.71
N GLY A 26 -1.28 -1.67 -14.96
CA GLY A 26 -1.41 -1.26 -13.56
C GLY A 26 -0.24 -1.73 -12.68
N ILE A 27 0.21 -2.98 -12.85
CA ILE A 27 1.39 -3.54 -12.19
C ILE A 27 2.66 -2.76 -12.59
N MET A 28 2.88 -2.57 -13.89
CA MET A 28 4.06 -1.86 -14.40
C MET A 28 4.13 -0.41 -13.92
N LEU A 29 3.02 0.32 -13.97
CA LEU A 29 2.90 1.70 -13.52
C LEU A 29 3.20 1.80 -12.01
N THR A 30 2.63 0.90 -11.22
CA THR A 30 2.88 0.86 -9.77
C THR A 30 4.36 0.59 -9.48
N ASN A 31 4.97 -0.40 -10.16
CA ASN A 31 6.39 -0.70 -10.00
C ASN A 31 7.27 0.51 -10.33
N GLN A 32 7.00 1.19 -11.44
CA GLN A 32 7.75 2.35 -11.87
C GLN A 32 7.60 3.52 -10.90
N ASN A 33 6.38 3.80 -10.42
CA ASN A 33 6.13 4.87 -9.48
C ASN A 33 6.93 4.66 -8.18
N VAL A 34 6.88 3.45 -7.61
CA VAL A 34 7.60 3.15 -6.36
C VAL A 34 9.12 3.10 -6.60
N ALA A 35 9.58 2.54 -7.73
CA ALA A 35 11.00 2.42 -8.03
C ALA A 35 11.71 3.78 -8.16
N ARG A 36 11.00 4.83 -8.57
CA ARG A 36 11.56 6.19 -8.66
C ARG A 36 11.91 6.79 -7.31
N GLU A 37 11.27 6.34 -6.24
CA GLU A 37 11.56 6.80 -4.87
C GLU A 37 12.86 6.23 -4.30
N LYS A 38 13.46 5.23 -4.97
CA LYS A 38 14.77 4.63 -4.61
C LYS A 38 14.85 4.15 -3.15
N ILE A 39 13.74 3.67 -2.61
CA ILE A 39 13.67 3.16 -1.24
C ILE A 39 14.30 1.76 -1.20
N VAL A 40 15.15 1.51 -0.20
CA VAL A 40 15.74 0.21 0.10
C VAL A 40 15.37 -0.20 1.51
N THR A 41 14.99 -1.46 1.71
CA THR A 41 14.64 -1.97 3.02
C THR A 41 15.86 -2.04 3.94
N PRO A 42 15.71 -1.70 5.23
CA PRO A 42 16.79 -1.78 6.22
C PRO A 42 17.13 -3.23 6.58
N GLU A 43 18.26 -3.44 7.23
CA GLU A 43 18.76 -4.77 7.63
C GLU A 43 17.84 -5.51 8.60
N ASP A 44 17.09 -4.79 9.42
CA ASP A 44 16.17 -5.37 10.42
C ASP A 44 14.76 -5.64 9.87
N ALA A 45 14.60 -5.55 8.54
CA ALA A 45 13.39 -5.92 7.82
C ALA A 45 13.26 -7.42 7.62
N SER A 46 12.02 -7.88 7.43
CA SER A 46 11.73 -9.27 7.03
C SER A 46 12.35 -9.63 5.68
N ILE A 47 12.50 -8.64 4.79
CA ILE A 47 13.22 -8.75 3.52
C ILE A 47 14.30 -7.66 3.53
N PRO A 48 15.54 -7.97 3.97
CA PRO A 48 16.57 -6.96 4.16
C PRO A 48 17.29 -6.58 2.86
N ASN A 49 17.76 -5.33 2.77
CA ASN A 49 18.64 -4.82 1.71
C ASN A 49 18.09 -5.03 0.28
N LYS A 50 16.77 -4.91 0.10
CA LYS A 50 16.11 -5.04 -1.20
C LYS A 50 15.45 -3.72 -1.61
N PRO A 51 15.50 -3.34 -2.91
CA PRO A 51 14.70 -2.24 -3.42
C PRO A 51 13.21 -2.47 -3.17
N VAL A 52 12.52 -1.46 -2.66
CA VAL A 52 11.08 -1.50 -2.44
C VAL A 52 10.39 -1.27 -3.77
N ARG A 53 9.93 -2.35 -4.41
CA ARG A 53 9.32 -2.29 -5.74
C ARG A 53 8.10 -3.18 -5.87
N ASP A 54 8.07 -4.27 -5.11
CA ASP A 54 7.06 -5.32 -5.21
C ASP A 54 6.21 -5.39 -3.93
N PRO A 55 5.00 -6.00 -3.96
CA PRO A 55 4.10 -6.07 -2.81
C PRO A 55 4.75 -6.55 -1.52
N MET A 56 5.61 -7.57 -1.60
CA MET A 56 6.29 -8.14 -0.44
C MET A 56 7.32 -7.17 0.16
N THR A 57 8.08 -6.47 -0.69
CA THR A 57 9.05 -5.46 -0.25
C THR A 57 8.37 -4.19 0.28
N LEU A 58 7.24 -3.79 -0.30
CA LEU A 58 6.39 -2.70 0.20
C LEU A 58 5.89 -3.01 1.61
N LYS A 59 5.39 -4.24 1.82
CA LYS A 59 4.93 -4.71 3.12
C LYS A 59 6.07 -4.75 4.14
N ALA A 60 7.21 -5.32 3.77
CA ALA A 60 8.39 -5.38 4.64
C ALA A 60 8.82 -3.98 5.10
N GLN A 61 8.84 -3.00 4.19
CA GLN A 61 9.15 -1.62 4.52
C GLN A 61 8.11 -1.00 5.46
N ALA A 62 6.82 -1.19 5.19
CA ALA A 62 5.76 -0.64 6.02
C ALA A 62 5.79 -1.20 7.46
N ASP A 63 6.05 -2.50 7.59
CA ASP A 63 6.15 -3.18 8.87
C ASP A 63 7.34 -2.66 9.69
N VAL A 64 8.51 -2.45 9.06
CA VAL A 64 9.69 -1.91 9.76
C VAL A 64 9.49 -0.46 10.19
N ILE A 65 8.88 0.38 9.36
CA ILE A 65 8.54 1.75 9.75
C ILE A 65 7.69 1.71 11.03
N ARG A 66 6.65 0.89 11.06
CA ARG A 66 5.80 0.74 12.25
C ARG A 66 6.59 0.27 13.47
N LYS A 67 7.48 -0.70 13.30
CA LYS A 67 8.37 -1.21 14.36
C LYS A 67 9.27 -0.11 14.94
N HIS A 68 9.94 0.68 14.08
CA HIS A 68 10.81 1.77 14.52
C HIS A 68 10.05 2.91 15.19
N VAL A 69 8.84 3.22 14.71
CA VAL A 69 7.98 4.22 15.30
C VAL A 69 7.55 3.80 16.70
N LEU A 70 7.05 2.56 16.86
CA LEU A 70 6.70 2.01 18.18
C LEU A 70 7.89 2.00 19.13
N ARG A 71 9.09 1.63 18.65
CA ARG A 71 10.31 1.69 19.46
C ARG A 71 10.64 3.12 19.91
N THR A 72 10.44 4.10 19.03
CA THR A 72 10.71 5.51 19.33
C THR A 72 9.67 6.11 20.28
N THR A 73 8.42 5.65 20.22
CA THR A 73 7.32 6.13 21.06
C THR A 73 7.07 5.26 22.30
N ASN A 74 8.04 4.44 22.70
CA ASN A 74 7.96 3.55 23.87
C ASN A 74 6.70 2.65 23.86
N GLY A 75 6.38 2.09 22.69
CA GLY A 75 5.23 1.22 22.46
C GLY A 75 3.89 1.95 22.32
N LYS A 76 3.85 3.28 22.52
CA LYS A 76 2.60 4.04 22.48
C LYS A 76 2.16 4.35 21.05
N THR A 77 0.88 4.18 20.75
CA THR A 77 0.27 4.60 19.50
C THR A 77 -0.09 6.09 19.50
N PHE A 78 -0.44 6.65 18.34
CA PHE A 78 -0.79 8.07 18.20
C PHE A 78 -1.89 8.54 19.17
N ALA A 79 -2.88 7.69 19.45
CA ALA A 79 -4.00 7.98 20.34
C ALA A 79 -3.64 7.86 21.83
N GLU A 80 -2.62 7.07 22.16
CA GLU A 80 -2.15 6.84 23.54
C GLU A 80 -1.20 7.94 24.05
N MET A 81 -0.88 8.92 23.19
CA MET A 81 0.02 10.02 23.53
C MET A 81 -0.72 11.35 23.65
N PRO A 82 -0.36 12.20 24.64
CA PRO A 82 -0.97 13.51 24.80
C PRO A 82 -0.52 14.45 23.68
N GLN A 83 -1.41 15.38 23.30
CA GLN A 83 -1.13 16.35 22.23
C GLN A 83 0.05 17.27 22.55
N GLN A 84 0.20 17.61 23.82
CA GLN A 84 1.28 18.43 24.34
C GLN A 84 2.02 17.70 25.46
N VAL A 85 3.31 17.97 25.59
CA VAL A 85 4.18 17.46 26.65
C VAL A 85 4.87 18.63 27.32
N ALA A 86 5.19 18.49 28.61
CA ALA A 86 5.98 19.50 29.30
C ALA A 86 7.34 19.65 28.62
N LYS A 87 7.75 20.89 28.38
CA LYS A 87 9.09 21.22 27.91
C LYS A 87 10.08 20.83 28.99
N LEU A 88 11.06 20.00 28.65
CA LEU A 88 12.11 19.58 29.57
C LEU A 88 13.35 20.47 29.35
N ASP A 89 14.03 20.84 30.42
CA ASP A 89 15.34 21.50 30.37
C ASP A 89 16.48 20.49 30.13
N ALA A 90 17.72 20.97 30.06
CA ALA A 90 18.90 20.12 29.87
C ALA A 90 19.14 19.11 31.00
N SER A 91 18.46 19.26 32.16
CA SER A 91 18.48 18.32 33.27
C SER A 91 17.30 17.35 33.30
N GLY A 92 16.41 17.41 32.30
CA GLY A 92 15.22 16.57 32.22
C GLY A 92 14.06 16.99 33.12
N SER A 93 14.13 18.19 33.71
CA SER A 93 13.08 18.77 34.55
C SER A 93 12.14 19.64 33.74
N ALA A 94 10.86 19.69 34.12
CA ALA A 94 9.86 20.48 33.42
C ALA A 94 10.15 22.00 33.58
N VAL A 95 10.35 22.70 32.47
CA VAL A 95 10.49 24.16 32.44
C VAL A 95 9.18 24.76 32.91
N ILE A 96 9.21 25.46 34.04
CA ILE A 96 8.04 26.12 34.60
C ILE A 96 7.91 27.50 33.95
N GLY A 97 6.77 27.76 33.32
CA GLY A 97 6.43 29.06 32.76
C GLY A 97 6.15 30.10 33.85
N LYS A 98 6.00 31.37 33.47
CA LYS A 98 5.77 32.50 34.40
C LYS A 98 4.53 32.33 35.30
N ASP A 99 3.65 31.40 34.96
CA ASP A 99 2.38 31.14 35.65
C ASP A 99 2.47 30.00 36.67
N GLY A 100 3.67 29.48 36.96
CA GLY A 100 3.89 28.38 37.90
C GLY A 100 3.49 26.99 37.37
N LYS A 101 3.14 26.88 36.08
CA LYS A 101 2.80 25.62 35.40
C LYS A 101 3.89 25.23 34.39
N PRO A 102 4.09 23.92 34.11
CA PRO A 102 4.98 23.48 33.05
C PRO A 102 4.63 24.12 31.70
N GLU A 103 5.63 24.68 31.02
CA GLU A 103 5.48 25.17 29.64
C GLU A 103 5.19 23.97 28.74
N MET A 104 3.98 23.90 28.19
CA MET A 104 3.55 22.78 27.36
C MET A 104 3.94 23.02 25.90
N ILE A 105 4.69 22.11 25.31
CA ILE A 105 5.07 22.13 23.89
C ILE A 105 4.37 21.02 23.10
N PRO A 106 4.17 21.17 21.78
CA PRO A 106 3.63 20.11 20.94
C PRO A 106 4.45 18.82 21.05
N ASN A 107 3.76 17.68 21.12
CA ASN A 107 4.42 16.39 21.26
C ASN A 107 5.08 15.94 19.95
N ALA A 108 6.40 16.09 19.85
CA ALA A 108 7.19 15.66 18.69
C ALA A 108 7.05 14.16 18.38
N ALA A 109 6.84 13.30 19.39
CA ALA A 109 6.62 11.87 19.18
C ALA A 109 5.30 11.57 18.46
N ARG A 110 4.26 12.40 18.63
CA ARG A 110 3.03 12.31 17.82
C ARG A 110 3.27 12.67 16.37
N ASN A 111 4.15 13.63 16.08
CA ASN A 111 4.47 14.02 14.71
C ASN A 111 5.17 12.89 13.95
N ILE A 112 6.02 12.11 14.61
CA ILE A 112 6.64 10.91 14.02
C ILE A 112 5.58 9.91 13.55
N TRP A 113 4.53 9.68 14.35
CA TRP A 113 3.41 8.83 13.95
C TRP A 113 2.64 9.37 12.75
N VAL A 114 2.43 10.69 12.67
CA VAL A 114 1.76 11.31 11.52
C VAL A 114 2.56 11.04 10.24
N THR A 115 3.86 11.37 10.25
CA THR A 115 4.75 11.14 9.10
C THR A 115 4.84 9.67 8.73
N ALA A 116 4.98 8.78 9.71
CA ALA A 116 5.02 7.35 9.48
C ALA A 116 3.71 6.81 8.89
N THR A 117 2.56 7.32 9.35
CA THR A 117 1.25 6.95 8.81
C THR A 117 1.13 7.39 7.36
N THR A 118 1.59 8.59 7.01
CA THR A 118 1.61 9.05 5.62
C THR A 118 2.42 8.10 4.73
N LEU A 119 3.65 7.75 5.14
CA LEU A 119 4.52 6.87 4.35
C LEU A 119 3.95 5.45 4.25
N THR A 120 3.52 4.88 5.36
CA THR A 120 2.93 3.52 5.37
C THR A 120 1.61 3.44 4.61
N THR A 121 0.80 4.52 4.60
CA THR A 121 -0.42 4.60 3.77
C THR A 121 -0.05 4.54 2.30
N ALA A 122 0.95 5.31 1.85
CA ALA A 122 1.42 5.26 0.46
C ALA A 122 1.92 3.87 0.06
N LEU A 123 2.70 3.21 0.93
CA LEU A 123 3.18 1.84 0.70
C LEU A 123 2.02 0.84 0.61
N ASN A 124 1.05 0.93 1.51
CA ASN A 124 -0.14 0.06 1.52
C ASN A 124 -1.06 0.30 0.31
N LEU A 125 -1.20 1.54 -0.14
CA LEU A 125 -1.91 1.86 -1.39
C LEU A 125 -1.21 1.23 -2.60
N GLY A 126 0.13 1.21 -2.62
CA GLY A 126 0.90 0.48 -3.63
C GLY A 126 0.59 -1.02 -3.63
N ILE A 127 0.52 -1.64 -2.44
CA ILE A 127 0.12 -3.06 -2.30
C ILE A 127 -1.30 -3.28 -2.85
N ILE A 128 -2.25 -2.40 -2.50
CA ILE A 128 -3.63 -2.46 -2.99
C ILE A 128 -3.68 -2.32 -4.51
N ALA A 129 -2.89 -1.41 -5.10
CA ALA A 129 -2.82 -1.25 -6.56
C ALA A 129 -2.34 -2.53 -7.26
N TYR A 130 -1.34 -3.21 -6.70
CA TYR A 130 -0.91 -4.53 -7.20
C TYR A 130 -2.01 -5.58 -7.08
N LEU A 131 -2.72 -5.64 -5.93
CA LEU A 131 -3.80 -6.60 -5.72
C LEU A 131 -4.97 -6.37 -6.69
N ILE A 132 -5.40 -5.12 -6.87
CA ILE A 132 -6.45 -4.75 -7.82
C ILE A 132 -6.02 -5.10 -9.24
N SER A 133 -4.77 -4.81 -9.61
CA SER A 133 -4.25 -5.12 -10.94
C SER A 133 -4.20 -6.63 -11.19
N GLY A 134 -3.75 -7.42 -10.19
CA GLY A 134 -3.77 -8.88 -10.24
C GLY A 134 -5.19 -9.46 -10.37
N LEU A 135 -6.15 -8.92 -9.60
CA LEU A 135 -7.55 -9.30 -9.72
C LEU A 135 -8.14 -8.94 -11.10
N THR A 136 -7.74 -7.81 -11.66
CA THR A 136 -8.17 -7.38 -13.01
C THR A 136 -7.69 -8.38 -14.06
N ILE A 137 -6.44 -8.86 -13.96
CA ILE A 137 -5.91 -9.91 -14.84
C ILE A 137 -6.71 -11.21 -14.66
N LEU A 138 -7.02 -11.60 -13.41
CA LEU A 138 -7.81 -12.80 -13.12
C LEU A 138 -9.21 -12.75 -13.77
N PHE A 139 -9.89 -11.61 -13.66
CA PHE A 139 -11.18 -11.41 -14.34
C PHE A 139 -11.04 -11.41 -15.86
N GLY A 140 -9.94 -10.88 -16.39
CA GLY A 140 -9.64 -10.96 -17.81
C GLY A 140 -9.48 -12.42 -18.29
N LEU A 141 -8.73 -13.24 -17.56
CA LEU A 141 -8.58 -14.67 -17.85
C LEU A 141 -9.92 -15.42 -17.77
N SER A 142 -10.72 -15.12 -16.75
CA SER A 142 -12.06 -15.71 -16.56
C SER A 142 -13.00 -15.34 -17.72
N SER A 143 -12.92 -14.08 -18.20
CA SER A 143 -13.71 -13.60 -19.33
C SER A 143 -13.32 -14.27 -20.64
N ILE A 144 -12.01 -14.44 -20.91
CA ILE A 144 -11.53 -15.22 -22.07
C ILE A 144 -12.02 -16.66 -21.99
N TRP A 145 -11.97 -17.29 -20.82
CA TRP A 145 -12.44 -18.66 -20.62
C TRP A 145 -13.93 -18.80 -20.96
N VAL A 146 -14.78 -17.89 -20.47
CA VAL A 146 -16.20 -17.83 -20.84
C VAL A 146 -16.39 -17.63 -22.34
N GLY A 147 -15.60 -16.75 -22.96
CA GLY A 147 -15.62 -16.52 -24.40
C GLY A 147 -15.29 -17.77 -25.22
N VAL A 148 -14.29 -18.56 -24.80
CA VAL A 148 -13.94 -19.84 -25.43
C VAL A 148 -15.09 -20.84 -25.30
N VAL A 149 -15.74 -20.94 -24.14
CA VAL A 149 -16.89 -21.83 -23.92
C VAL A 149 -18.07 -21.47 -24.84
N PHE A 150 -18.42 -20.18 -24.96
CA PHE A 150 -19.46 -19.74 -25.89
C PHE A 150 -19.10 -20.02 -27.35
N GLY A 151 -17.83 -19.85 -27.71
CA GLY A 151 -17.33 -20.20 -29.03
C GLY A 151 -17.49 -21.69 -29.34
N ALA A 152 -17.15 -22.56 -28.38
CA ALA A 152 -17.32 -24.00 -28.51
C ALA A 152 -18.81 -24.40 -28.63
N LEU A 153 -19.69 -23.82 -27.80
CA LEU A 153 -21.13 -24.07 -27.84
C LEU A 153 -21.76 -23.64 -29.18
N SER A 154 -21.30 -22.54 -29.76
CA SER A 154 -21.79 -22.06 -31.07
C SER A 154 -21.49 -23.00 -32.24
N LYS A 155 -20.54 -23.93 -32.09
CA LYS A 155 -20.26 -24.97 -33.09
C LYS A 155 -21.24 -26.13 -33.01
N LYS A 156 -21.83 -26.38 -31.84
CA LYS A 156 -22.76 -27.50 -31.57
C LYS A 156 -24.22 -27.16 -31.90
N TYR A 157 -24.59 -25.88 -31.81
CA TYR A 157 -25.92 -25.33 -32.19
C TYR A 157 -25.87 -24.54 -33.50
#